data_AF-A0A9W7LFL7-F1
#
_entry.id   AF-A0A9W7LFL7-F1
#
_cell.length_a   1.000
_cell.length_b   1.000
_cell.length_c   1.000
_cell.angle_alpha   90.00
_cell.angle_beta   90.00
_cell.angle_gamma   90.00
#
_symmetry.space_group_name_H-M   'P 1'
#
loop_
_entity.id
_entity.type
_entity.pdbx_description
1 polymer ?
#
loop_
_entity_poly.entity_id
_entity_poly.type
_entity_poly.pdbx_seq_one_letter_code
_entity_poly.pdbx_strand_id
1 'polypeptide(L)'
;MDKEQLNAKSTKASPFSIFFTPPPPPSSSLSSEPPPKHETSSSITSFLSSIESGTPFLKHDLLTRSAGNIVVAPPQGLYPAIALIPTLGVLPEYDTVASHLVGFGPMFLASVGSVIAQITAVYYINIIGDEKETNPDGSAQQNTSAPLRLVCLAVFIMVQLSEIKAAIEFLDYVVFVPSVPSAHIPVLRERNVKLLTTRTVVKNDRGEEFVVEGFAGGGFTPFGRIWALIWCLTDGIVNSVVLIYGSMFVLYSGTNEDLILNAVALNFISKIDDTAYDFLITKMVKGWIAELPQVGLVVGATTGKHRVGRMRLVSQILGQWIQVLVLIVATLVCWPGTMTS
;
A
#
# COMPACT_ATOMS: atom_id res chain seq x y z
N MET A 1 57.82 44.37 46.79
CA MET A 1 58.42 45.18 45.72
C MET A 1 58.50 44.27 44.52
N ASP A 2 57.45 44.30 43.70
CA ASP A 2 57.34 45.23 42.55
C ASP A 2 58.04 44.58 41.36
N LYS A 3 57.48 44.46 40.17
CA LYS A 3 56.28 45.04 39.55
C LYS A 3 56.18 44.34 38.18
N GLU A 4 54.96 44.05 37.70
CA GLU A 4 54.39 44.70 36.50
C GLU A 4 55.24 44.52 35.24
N GLN A 5 54.75 44.10 34.08
CA GLN A 5 53.47 44.15 33.38
C GLN A 5 53.84 43.61 31.96
N LEU A 6 53.01 43.16 31.02
CA LEU A 6 51.67 43.54 30.61
C LEU A 6 51.24 42.52 29.52
N ASN A 7 49.95 42.11 29.54
CA ASN A 7 49.01 42.02 28.39
C ASN A 7 49.44 41.41 27.04
N ALA A 8 48.59 40.72 26.28
CA ALA A 8 47.17 40.32 26.31
C ALA A 8 47.02 39.35 25.09
N LYS A 9 45.95 38.59 24.79
CA LYS A 9 44.52 38.85 24.88
C LYS A 9 43.80 37.58 24.37
N SER A 10 42.63 37.28 24.95
CA SER A 10 41.40 36.77 24.29
C SER A 10 41.43 35.36 23.63
N THR A 11 40.49 34.44 23.84
CA THR A 11 39.06 34.59 24.18
C THR A 11 38.52 33.26 24.74
N LYS A 12 37.78 33.33 25.85
CA LYS A 12 36.92 32.27 26.40
C LYS A 12 35.61 32.19 25.63
N ALA A 13 35.07 30.98 25.42
CA ALA A 13 33.62 30.76 25.36
C ALA A 13 33.24 29.29 25.65
N SER A 14 32.69 29.07 26.83
CA SER A 14 31.65 28.10 27.20
C SER A 14 30.72 28.93 28.11
N PRO A 15 29.37 28.89 28.02
CA PRO A 15 28.55 27.67 28.13
C PRO A 15 27.21 27.66 27.33
N PHE A 16 26.66 26.47 27.07
CA PHE A 16 25.23 26.30 26.73
C PHE A 16 24.52 25.59 27.89
N SER A 17 24.07 26.38 28.86
CA SER A 17 23.09 26.00 29.86
C SER A 17 21.72 26.48 29.39
N ILE A 18 20.93 25.57 28.81
CA ILE A 18 19.55 25.85 28.42
C ILE A 18 18.70 25.86 29.70
N PHE A 19 18.35 27.06 30.15
CA PHE A 19 17.33 27.27 31.16
C PHE A 19 15.96 26.87 30.59
N PHE A 20 15.36 25.83 31.17
CA PHE A 20 13.91 25.62 31.07
C PHE A 20 13.22 26.65 31.96
N THR A 21 12.63 27.68 31.36
CA THR A 21 11.55 28.42 32.00
C THR A 21 10.26 27.64 31.81
N PRO A 22 9.50 27.33 32.88
CA PRO A 22 8.17 26.77 32.73
C PRO A 22 7.27 27.79 32.01
N PRO A 23 6.40 27.35 31.08
CA PRO A 23 5.47 28.23 30.41
C PRO A 23 4.50 28.86 31.43
N PRO A 24 4.03 30.10 31.19
CA PRO A 24 3.03 30.73 32.03
C PRO A 24 1.73 29.90 32.02
N PRO A 25 0.98 29.87 33.13
CA PRO A 25 -0.30 29.16 33.18
C PRO A 25 -1.26 29.76 32.14
N PRO A 26 -2.03 28.92 31.43
CA PRO A 26 -2.98 29.40 30.43
C PRO A 26 -4.04 30.29 31.10
N SER A 27 -4.21 31.49 30.55
CA SER A 27 -5.25 32.44 30.94
C SER A 27 -6.63 31.81 30.70
N SER A 28 -7.31 31.50 31.79
CA SER A 28 -8.66 30.97 31.85
C SER A 28 -9.68 32.05 31.47
N SER A 29 -9.98 32.17 30.18
CA SER A 29 -11.19 32.84 29.70
C SER A 29 -11.59 32.28 28.33
N LEU A 30 -11.95 31.00 28.30
CA LEU A 30 -12.73 30.43 27.21
C LEU A 30 -14.11 30.05 27.72
N SER A 31 -15.10 30.65 27.04
CA SER A 31 -16.52 30.39 27.12
C SER A 31 -16.84 28.92 27.38
N SER A 32 -17.54 28.67 28.48
CA SER A 32 -18.08 27.38 28.88
C SER A 32 -19.27 27.02 27.99
N GLU A 33 -19.01 26.69 26.73
CA GLU A 33 -19.95 25.87 25.98
C GLU A 33 -19.63 24.41 26.35
N PRO A 34 -20.54 23.70 27.04
CA PRO A 34 -20.27 22.33 27.45
C PRO A 34 -19.96 21.51 26.20
N PRO A 35 -18.86 20.74 26.16
CA PRO A 35 -18.61 19.84 25.05
C PRO A 35 -19.85 18.96 24.87
N PRO A 36 -20.29 18.70 23.63
CA PRO A 36 -21.43 17.82 23.39
C PRO A 36 -21.16 16.54 24.17
N LYS A 37 -22.09 16.21 25.08
CA LYS A 37 -22.05 14.95 25.82
C LYS A 37 -22.06 13.85 24.78
N HIS A 38 -20.87 13.35 24.44
CA HIS A 38 -20.74 12.08 23.76
C HIS A 38 -21.36 11.08 24.72
N GLU A 39 -22.52 10.54 24.36
CA GLU A 39 -23.10 9.35 25.00
C GLU A 39 -22.14 8.19 24.76
N THR A 40 -21.05 8.15 25.54
CA THR A 40 -20.10 7.04 25.60
C THR A 40 -20.70 5.93 26.45
N SER A 41 -21.78 5.32 25.99
CA SER A 41 -22.19 3.99 26.44
C SER A 41 -23.35 3.46 25.62
N SER A 42 -23.07 2.76 24.52
CA SER A 42 -23.91 1.62 24.19
C SER A 42 -23.19 0.65 23.27
N SER A 43 -23.25 -0.63 23.66
CA SER A 43 -23.34 -1.77 22.76
C SER A 43 -22.08 -2.47 22.23
N ILE A 44 -20.97 -2.45 22.97
CA ILE A 44 -20.01 -3.57 22.90
C ILE A 44 -20.41 -4.67 23.90
N THR A 45 -21.21 -4.32 24.91
CA THR A 45 -21.53 -5.18 26.04
C THR A 45 -22.23 -6.46 25.62
N SER A 46 -23.14 -6.48 24.64
CA SER A 46 -23.91 -7.69 24.34
C SER A 46 -23.01 -8.86 23.89
N PHE A 47 -22.12 -8.61 22.94
CA PHE A 47 -21.25 -9.64 22.38
C PHE A 47 -20.03 -9.93 23.27
N LEU A 48 -19.35 -8.90 23.81
CA LEU A 48 -18.27 -9.15 24.75
C LEU A 48 -18.78 -9.80 26.05
N SER A 49 -19.96 -9.42 26.55
CA SER A 49 -20.56 -10.13 27.70
C SER A 49 -20.93 -11.58 27.35
N SER A 50 -21.33 -11.86 26.11
CA SER A 50 -21.54 -13.25 25.65
C SER A 50 -20.23 -14.05 25.72
N ILE A 51 -19.11 -13.45 25.30
CA ILE A 51 -17.79 -14.08 25.40
C ILE A 51 -17.37 -14.24 26.87
N GLU A 52 -17.50 -13.20 27.69
CA GLU A 52 -17.15 -13.20 29.11
C GLU A 52 -18.02 -14.17 29.93
N SER A 53 -19.27 -14.38 29.53
CA SER A 53 -20.16 -15.39 30.14
C SER A 53 -19.84 -16.83 29.72
N GLY A 54 -18.82 -17.04 28.89
CA GLY A 54 -18.37 -18.36 28.46
C GLY A 54 -19.31 -19.03 27.45
N THR A 55 -20.19 -18.26 26.80
CA THR A 55 -21.01 -18.84 25.73
C THR A 55 -20.10 -19.24 24.55
N PRO A 56 -20.22 -20.47 24.04
CA PRO A 56 -19.42 -20.90 22.90
C PRO A 56 -19.80 -20.05 21.68
N PHE A 57 -18.78 -19.56 20.97
CA PHE A 57 -18.96 -18.77 19.76
C PHE A 57 -18.02 -19.29 18.67
N LEU A 58 -18.39 -19.04 17.41
CA LEU A 58 -17.51 -19.34 16.28
C LEU A 58 -16.43 -18.26 16.21
N LYS A 59 -15.16 -18.68 16.20
CA LYS A 59 -14.02 -17.77 16.05
C LYS A 59 -14.13 -16.89 14.80
N HIS A 60 -14.72 -17.42 13.72
CA HIS A 60 -14.99 -16.66 12.50
C HIS A 60 -15.90 -15.46 12.77
N ASP A 61 -17.00 -15.65 13.51
CA ASP A 61 -17.94 -14.56 13.83
C ASP A 61 -17.29 -13.47 14.68
N LEU A 62 -16.42 -13.85 15.62
CA LEU A 62 -15.62 -12.88 16.39
C LEU A 62 -14.74 -12.03 15.45
N LEU A 63 -14.00 -12.67 14.55
CA LEU A 63 -13.13 -11.97 13.61
C LEU A 63 -13.94 -11.04 12.70
N THR A 64 -15.02 -11.54 12.08
CA THR A 64 -15.89 -10.76 11.20
C THR A 64 -16.58 -9.62 11.94
N ARG A 65 -17.00 -9.80 13.19
CA ARG A 65 -17.58 -8.72 14.00
C ARG A 65 -16.54 -7.69 14.45
N SER A 66 -15.28 -8.08 14.61
CA SER A 66 -14.18 -7.19 15.00
C SER A 66 -13.50 -6.46 13.83
N ALA A 67 -13.66 -6.97 12.61
CA ALA A 67 -12.99 -6.43 11.42
C ALA A 67 -14.00 -5.84 10.42
N GLY A 68 -15.26 -6.28 10.44
CA GLY A 68 -16.25 -6.03 9.40
C GLY A 68 -16.35 -7.20 8.43
N ASN A 69 -17.35 -7.14 7.53
CA ASN A 69 -17.51 -8.15 6.48
C ASN A 69 -16.43 -8.03 5.40
N ILE A 70 -15.97 -6.80 5.14
CA ILE A 70 -14.89 -6.50 4.19
C ILE A 70 -13.94 -5.53 4.88
N VAL A 71 -12.64 -5.78 4.73
CA VAL A 71 -11.59 -4.95 5.30
C VAL A 71 -10.82 -4.29 4.17
N VAL A 72 -10.68 -2.96 4.23
CA VAL A 72 -9.79 -2.21 3.34
C VAL A 72 -8.50 -1.96 4.12
N ALA A 73 -7.45 -2.68 3.75
CA ALA A 73 -6.14 -2.63 4.40
C ALA A 73 -5.09 -2.06 3.44
N PRO A 74 -4.03 -1.42 3.97
CA PRO A 74 -2.92 -0.99 3.13
C PRO A 74 -2.21 -2.25 2.57
N PRO A 75 -1.98 -2.31 1.25
CA PRO A 75 -1.22 -3.42 0.70
C PRO A 75 0.23 -3.38 1.20
N GLN A 76 0.81 -4.56 1.33
CA GLN A 76 2.23 -4.70 1.64
C GLN A 76 2.99 -4.81 0.31
N GLY A 77 4.01 -3.97 0.16
CA GLY A 77 4.82 -3.92 -1.06
C GLY A 77 5.69 -2.69 -1.08
N LEU A 78 6.64 -2.64 -2.02
CA LEU A 78 7.60 -1.56 -2.13
C LEU A 78 6.94 -0.21 -2.42
N TYR A 79 6.01 -0.17 -3.38
CA TYR A 79 5.31 1.05 -3.78
C TYR A 79 4.34 1.59 -2.72
N PRO A 80 3.50 0.76 -2.07
CA PRO A 80 2.73 1.19 -0.91
C PRO A 80 3.62 1.71 0.24
N ALA A 81 4.77 1.08 0.50
CA ALA A 81 5.69 1.51 1.55
C ALA A 81 6.21 2.95 1.32
N ILE A 82 6.75 3.22 0.13
CA ILE A 82 7.31 4.54 -0.23
C ILE A 82 6.24 5.63 -0.32
N ALA A 83 5.01 5.25 -0.64
CA ALA A 83 3.89 6.16 -0.69
C ALA A 83 3.32 6.48 0.69
N LEU A 84 2.98 5.44 1.47
CA LEU A 84 2.18 5.54 2.68
C LEU A 84 3.02 5.91 3.91
N ILE A 85 4.26 5.42 4.03
CA ILE A 85 5.03 5.66 5.25
C ILE A 85 5.45 7.13 5.39
N PRO A 86 6.09 7.77 4.41
CA PRO A 86 6.44 9.20 4.52
C PRO A 86 5.21 10.09 4.75
N THR A 87 4.07 9.72 4.17
CA THR A 87 2.86 10.54 4.20
C THR A 87 2.00 10.32 5.45
N LEU A 88 1.85 9.08 5.91
CA LEU A 88 0.93 8.69 6.99
C LEU A 88 1.62 8.08 8.22
N GLY A 89 2.79 7.44 8.04
CA GLY A 89 3.46 6.67 9.11
C GLY A 89 4.44 7.48 9.97
N VAL A 90 5.05 8.55 9.43
CA VAL A 90 6.06 9.32 10.18
C VAL A 90 5.42 10.23 11.22
N LEU A 91 5.89 10.16 12.46
CA LEU A 91 5.46 11.09 13.52
C LEU A 91 5.90 12.53 13.20
N PRO A 92 5.07 13.55 13.48
CA PRO A 92 5.41 14.95 13.23
C PRO A 92 6.76 15.42 13.80
N GLU A 93 7.20 14.85 14.92
CA GLU A 93 8.49 15.18 15.55
C GLU A 93 9.70 14.83 14.67
N TYR A 94 9.57 13.80 13.83
CA TYR A 94 10.61 13.38 12.89
C TYR A 94 10.35 13.94 11.48
N ASP A 95 9.57 15.01 11.34
CA ASP A 95 9.27 15.62 10.05
C ASP A 95 10.37 16.60 9.57
N THR A 96 11.63 16.15 9.66
CA THR A 96 12.77 16.90 9.11
C THR A 96 13.23 16.29 7.80
N VAL A 97 13.68 17.11 6.85
CA VAL A 97 14.19 16.63 5.54
C VAL A 97 15.35 15.64 5.73
N ALA A 98 16.23 15.90 6.70
CA ALA A 98 17.36 15.02 6.98
C ALA A 98 16.93 13.63 7.49
N SER A 99 15.97 13.57 8.42
CA SER A 99 15.44 12.28 8.90
C SER A 99 14.66 11.54 7.82
N HIS A 100 13.94 12.25 6.94
CA HIS A 100 13.30 11.65 5.78
C HIS A 100 14.32 11.06 4.80
N LEU A 101 15.38 11.79 4.50
CA LEU A 101 16.44 11.34 3.61
C LEU A 101 17.18 10.13 4.18
N VAL A 102 17.51 10.14 5.47
CA VAL A 102 18.25 9.05 6.12
C VAL A 102 17.34 7.82 6.35
N GLY A 103 16.12 8.04 6.82
CA GLY A 103 15.18 6.97 7.17
C GLY A 103 14.51 6.32 5.96
N PHE A 104 14.16 7.10 4.93
CA PHE A 104 13.42 6.63 3.75
C PHE A 104 14.24 6.66 2.46
N GLY A 105 15.45 7.23 2.47
CA GLY A 105 16.35 7.24 1.32
C GLY A 105 16.60 5.84 0.72
N PRO A 106 16.95 4.82 1.53
CA PRO A 106 17.13 3.46 1.02
C PRO A 106 15.87 2.89 0.35
N MET A 107 14.68 3.16 0.91
CA MET A 107 13.40 2.73 0.33
C MET A 107 13.10 3.44 -0.99
N PHE A 108 13.41 4.73 -1.10
CA PHE A 108 13.28 5.48 -2.35
C PHE A 108 14.27 4.99 -3.42
N LEU A 109 15.53 4.74 -3.03
CA LEU A 109 16.53 4.17 -3.94
C LEU A 109 16.13 2.76 -4.39
N ALA A 110 15.55 1.96 -3.49
CA ALA A 110 15.02 0.64 -3.81
C ALA A 110 13.88 0.73 -4.84
N SER A 111 12.90 1.63 -4.65
CA SER A 111 11.78 1.76 -5.57
C SER A 111 12.22 2.27 -6.95
N VAL A 112 13.08 3.29 -6.99
CA VAL A 112 13.65 3.78 -8.26
C VAL A 112 14.51 2.71 -8.94
N GLY A 113 15.35 2.01 -8.18
CA GLY A 113 16.18 0.91 -8.67
C GLY A 113 15.35 -0.24 -9.24
N SER A 114 14.22 -0.57 -8.59
CA SER A 114 13.28 -1.58 -9.08
C SER A 114 12.66 -1.19 -10.41
N VAL A 115 12.15 0.05 -10.52
CA VAL A 115 11.59 0.58 -11.77
C VAL A 115 12.63 0.55 -12.89
N ILE A 116 13.86 1.00 -12.62
CA ILE A 116 14.94 0.97 -13.61
C ILE A 116 15.24 -0.48 -14.01
N ALA A 117 15.38 -1.40 -13.05
CA ALA A 117 15.67 -2.80 -13.34
C ALA A 117 14.57 -3.45 -14.19
N GLN A 118 13.30 -3.21 -13.87
CA GLN A 118 12.16 -3.72 -14.63
C GLN A 118 12.10 -3.13 -16.05
N ILE A 119 12.27 -1.81 -16.21
CA ILE A 119 12.33 -1.16 -17.53
C ILE A 119 13.51 -1.67 -18.35
N THR A 120 14.70 -1.78 -17.75
CA THR A 120 15.89 -2.31 -18.41
C THR A 120 15.68 -3.77 -18.84
N ALA A 121 15.07 -4.60 -17.99
CA ALA A 121 14.76 -5.97 -18.34
C ALA A 121 13.77 -6.06 -19.51
N VAL A 122 12.69 -5.26 -19.50
CA VAL A 122 11.72 -5.17 -20.61
C VAL A 122 12.41 -4.68 -21.89
N TYR A 123 13.30 -3.70 -21.79
CA TYR A 123 14.07 -3.20 -22.93
C TYR A 123 14.95 -4.30 -23.57
N TYR A 124 15.67 -5.07 -22.76
CA TYR A 124 16.47 -6.19 -23.27
C TYR A 124 15.61 -7.31 -23.85
N ILE A 125 14.46 -7.60 -23.24
CA ILE A 125 13.47 -8.52 -23.79
C ILE A 125 13.02 -8.08 -25.18
N ASN A 126 12.77 -6.79 -25.37
CA ASN A 126 12.36 -6.25 -26.67
C ASN A 126 13.47 -6.39 -27.72
N ILE A 127 14.72 -6.07 -27.38
CA ILE A 127 15.87 -6.26 -28.30
C ILE A 127 16.00 -7.72 -28.73
N ILE A 128 15.93 -8.64 -27.76
CA ILE A 128 16.03 -10.09 -28.05
C ILE A 128 14.86 -10.54 -28.93
N GLY A 129 13.68 -9.93 -28.77
CA GLY A 129 12.53 -10.12 -29.64
C GLY A 129 12.82 -9.69 -31.09
N ASP A 130 13.30 -8.46 -31.27
CA ASP A 130 13.58 -7.87 -32.59
C ASP A 130 14.67 -8.64 -33.36
N GLU A 131 15.71 -9.12 -32.67
CA GLU A 131 16.78 -9.95 -33.25
C GLU A 131 16.24 -11.30 -33.77
N LYS A 132 15.23 -11.86 -33.09
CA LYS A 132 14.55 -13.10 -33.50
C LYS A 132 13.63 -12.87 -34.69
N GLU A 133 12.95 -11.72 -34.79
CA GLU A 133 12.11 -11.39 -35.95
C GLU A 133 12.94 -11.13 -37.21
N THR A 134 14.12 -10.50 -37.08
CA THR A 134 14.96 -10.09 -38.22
C THR A 134 15.68 -11.27 -38.90
N ASN A 135 15.78 -12.42 -38.25
CA ASN A 135 16.39 -13.64 -38.80
C ASN A 135 15.35 -14.75 -39.03
N PRO A 136 14.43 -14.59 -40.01
CA PRO A 136 13.31 -15.51 -40.25
C PRO A 136 13.73 -16.87 -40.83
N ASP A 137 15.01 -17.06 -41.18
CA ASP A 137 15.53 -18.29 -41.78
C ASP A 137 15.49 -19.50 -40.83
N GLY A 138 15.23 -19.28 -39.53
CA GLY A 138 14.87 -20.34 -38.60
C GLY A 138 13.36 -20.50 -38.52
N SER A 139 12.83 -21.66 -38.93
CA SER A 139 11.43 -22.11 -38.77
C SER A 139 11.00 -22.29 -37.29
N ALA A 140 11.29 -21.31 -36.45
CA ALA A 140 11.25 -21.36 -34.99
C ALA A 140 9.85 -21.57 -34.42
N GLN A 141 8.76 -21.32 -35.17
CA GLN A 141 7.42 -21.63 -34.67
C GLN A 141 7.01 -23.11 -34.80
N GLN A 142 7.72 -23.93 -35.58
CA GLN A 142 7.25 -25.29 -35.91
C GLN A 142 7.50 -26.34 -34.82
N ASN A 143 8.37 -26.07 -33.82
CA ASN A 143 8.78 -27.10 -32.84
C ASN A 143 8.22 -26.90 -31.42
N THR A 144 7.43 -25.86 -31.18
CA THR A 144 6.89 -25.57 -29.84
C THR A 144 5.47 -26.13 -29.70
N SER A 145 5.22 -26.86 -28.62
CA SER A 145 3.88 -27.42 -28.38
C SER A 145 2.90 -26.31 -28.01
N ALA A 146 1.82 -26.17 -28.79
CA ALA A 146 0.74 -25.22 -28.54
C ALA A 146 0.17 -25.28 -27.10
N PRO A 147 -0.09 -26.45 -26.49
CA PRO A 147 -0.58 -26.50 -25.11
C PRO A 147 0.42 -25.96 -24.09
N LEU A 148 1.73 -26.22 -24.26
CA LEU A 148 2.75 -25.69 -23.35
C LEU A 148 2.80 -24.16 -23.46
N ARG A 149 2.75 -23.61 -24.67
CA ARG A 149 2.73 -22.15 -24.90
C ARG A 149 1.52 -21.51 -24.21
N LEU A 150 0.34 -22.14 -24.32
CA LEU A 150 -0.87 -21.65 -23.67
C LEU A 150 -0.73 -21.65 -22.14
N VAL A 151 -0.19 -22.73 -21.55
CA VAL A 151 0.01 -22.83 -20.09
C VAL A 151 1.04 -21.80 -19.63
N CYS A 152 2.20 -21.69 -20.28
CA CYS A 152 3.23 -20.71 -19.93
C CYS A 152 2.70 -19.27 -20.00
N LEU A 153 1.95 -18.95 -21.06
CA LEU A 153 1.32 -17.64 -21.21
C LEU A 153 0.27 -17.39 -20.12
N ALA A 154 -0.63 -18.35 -19.87
CA ALA A 154 -1.68 -18.21 -18.88
C ALA A 154 -1.10 -18.04 -17.46
N VAL A 155 -0.05 -18.79 -17.10
CA VAL A 155 0.64 -18.64 -15.81
C VAL A 155 1.30 -17.27 -15.71
N PHE A 156 1.99 -16.80 -16.74
CA PHE A 156 2.59 -15.47 -16.76
C PHE A 156 1.53 -14.37 -16.59
N ILE A 157 0.45 -14.41 -17.39
CA ILE A 157 -0.66 -13.45 -17.29
C ILE A 157 -1.30 -13.49 -15.91
N MET A 158 -1.49 -14.68 -15.32
CA MET A 158 -2.04 -14.82 -13.98
C MET A 158 -1.19 -14.10 -12.93
N VAL A 159 0.14 -14.24 -13.00
CA VAL A 159 1.07 -13.53 -12.12
C VAL A 159 0.97 -12.02 -12.33
N GLN A 160 0.95 -11.52 -13.57
CA GLN A 160 0.80 -10.07 -13.78
C GLN A 160 -0.55 -9.52 -13.31
N LEU A 161 -1.64 -10.28 -13.51
CA LEU A 161 -2.96 -9.88 -13.06
C LEU A 161 -3.05 -9.83 -11.53
N SER A 162 -2.29 -10.66 -10.79
CA SER A 162 -2.21 -10.52 -9.34
C SER A 162 -1.51 -9.24 -8.91
N GLU A 163 -0.44 -8.82 -9.62
CA GLU A 163 0.24 -7.55 -9.33
C GLU A 163 -0.65 -6.34 -9.66
N ILE A 164 -1.33 -6.36 -10.80
CA ILE A 164 -2.30 -5.30 -11.17
C ILE A 164 -3.43 -5.22 -10.14
N LYS A 165 -3.89 -6.36 -9.61
CA LYS A 165 -4.89 -6.40 -8.54
C LYS A 165 -4.37 -5.74 -7.27
N ALA A 166 -3.12 -6.01 -6.88
CA ALA A 166 -2.49 -5.36 -5.72
C ALA A 166 -2.41 -3.82 -5.90
N ALA A 167 -2.08 -3.35 -7.10
CA ALA A 167 -2.08 -1.91 -7.43
C ALA A 167 -3.49 -1.30 -7.35
N ILE A 168 -4.55 -2.02 -7.75
CA ILE A 168 -5.94 -1.57 -7.61
C ILE A 168 -6.36 -1.53 -6.14
N GLU A 169 -5.98 -2.52 -5.33
CA GLU A 169 -6.21 -2.52 -3.88
C GLU A 169 -5.49 -1.34 -3.20
N PHE A 170 -4.30 -1.01 -3.68
CA PHE A 170 -3.56 0.16 -3.23
C PHE A 170 -4.29 1.46 -3.58
N LEU A 171 -4.78 1.60 -4.82
CA LEU A 171 -5.58 2.74 -5.24
C LEU A 171 -6.84 2.89 -4.38
N ASP A 172 -7.53 1.79 -4.13
CA ASP A 172 -8.72 1.75 -3.31
C ASP A 172 -8.44 2.26 -1.89
N TYR A 173 -7.35 1.79 -1.28
CA TYR A 173 -6.90 2.28 0.02
C TYR A 173 -6.62 3.79 -0.01
N VAL A 174 -5.88 4.29 -1.01
CA VAL A 174 -5.55 5.73 -1.14
C VAL A 174 -6.78 6.61 -1.29
N VAL A 175 -7.77 6.17 -2.07
CA VAL A 175 -9.05 6.86 -2.24
C VAL A 175 -9.88 6.83 -0.95
N PHE A 176 -9.79 5.74 -0.21
CA PHE A 176 -10.56 5.53 1.02
C PHE A 176 -10.04 6.37 2.20
N VAL A 177 -8.71 6.54 2.32
CA VAL A 177 -8.13 7.39 3.39
C VAL A 177 -8.56 8.84 3.17
N PRO A 178 -9.17 9.52 4.17
CA PRO A 178 -9.65 10.90 4.01
C PRO A 178 -8.51 11.90 3.81
N SER A 179 -8.85 13.12 3.35
CA SER A 179 -7.92 14.24 3.37
C SER A 179 -7.94 14.91 4.76
N VAL A 180 -6.79 15.36 5.25
CA VAL A 180 -6.70 16.08 6.54
C VAL A 180 -7.38 17.45 6.42
N PRO A 181 -8.44 17.74 7.19
CA PRO A 181 -8.94 19.09 7.33
C PRO A 181 -7.92 19.93 8.11
N SER A 182 -7.68 21.18 7.71
CA SER A 182 -6.72 22.07 8.39
C SER A 182 -7.02 22.23 9.89
N ALA A 183 -8.29 22.11 10.29
CA ALA A 183 -8.72 22.16 11.68
C ALA A 183 -8.22 20.99 12.55
N HIS A 184 -7.89 19.84 11.96
CA HIS A 184 -7.38 18.67 12.70
C HIS A 184 -5.86 18.71 12.94
N ILE A 185 -5.12 19.54 12.19
CA ILE A 185 -3.65 19.61 12.27
C ILE A 185 -3.14 19.93 13.69
N PRO A 186 -3.72 20.88 14.44
CA PRO A 186 -3.25 21.17 15.80
C PRO A 186 -3.42 19.98 16.75
N VAL A 187 -4.57 19.29 16.69
CA VAL A 187 -4.88 18.12 17.53
C VAL A 187 -3.94 16.95 17.22
N LEU A 188 -3.68 16.72 15.93
CA LEU A 188 -2.75 15.70 15.46
C LEU A 188 -1.31 15.98 15.93
N ARG A 189 -0.89 17.25 15.87
CA ARG A 189 0.43 17.68 16.35
C ARG A 189 0.56 17.54 17.87
N GLU A 190 -0.46 17.94 18.62
CA GLU A 190 -0.49 17.81 20.09
C GLU A 190 -0.38 16.34 20.53
N ARG A 191 -1.03 15.43 19.79
CA ARG A 191 -0.99 13.98 20.05
C ARG A 191 0.22 13.28 19.43
N ASN A 192 1.07 14.01 18.69
CA ASN A 192 2.19 13.48 17.91
C ASN A 192 1.81 12.32 16.99
N VAL A 193 0.67 12.41 16.28
CA VAL A 193 0.20 11.37 15.34
C VAL A 193 -0.30 12.01 14.04
N LYS A 194 -0.16 11.32 12.90
CA LYS A 194 -0.72 11.76 11.60
C LYS A 194 -2.11 11.21 11.32
N LEU A 195 -2.45 10.08 11.94
CA LEU A 195 -3.72 9.40 11.82
C LEU A 195 -4.28 9.11 13.20
N LEU A 196 -5.56 9.40 13.38
CA LEU A 196 -6.33 9.00 14.54
C LEU A 196 -7.36 7.98 14.08
N THR A 197 -7.34 6.82 14.72
CA THR A 197 -8.29 5.75 14.47
C THR A 197 -9.29 5.69 15.62
N THR A 198 -10.50 5.26 15.33
CA THR A 198 -11.52 5.01 16.35
C THR A 198 -12.17 3.68 16.05
N ARG A 199 -12.56 2.98 17.11
CA ARG A 199 -13.40 1.79 17.01
C ARG A 199 -14.84 2.22 17.19
N THR A 200 -15.62 2.10 16.12
CA THR A 200 -17.05 2.44 16.12
C THR A 200 -17.87 1.16 16.14
N VAL A 201 -18.92 1.18 16.97
CA VAL A 201 -19.94 0.13 16.92
C VAL A 201 -20.90 0.48 15.80
N VAL A 202 -20.95 -0.37 14.78
CA VAL A 202 -21.83 -0.24 13.63
C VAL A 202 -22.84 -1.36 13.67
N LYS A 203 -24.13 -1.00 13.60
CA LYS A 203 -25.20 -2.00 13.47
C LYS A 203 -25.57 -2.21 12.01
N ASN A 204 -25.77 -3.46 11.62
CA ASN A 204 -26.37 -3.80 10.33
C ASN A 204 -27.90 -3.66 10.37
N ASP A 205 -28.54 -3.89 9.23
CA ASP A 205 -29.99 -3.90 9.04
C ASP A 205 -30.72 -4.98 9.86
N ARG A 206 -30.01 -6.02 10.31
CA ARG A 206 -30.50 -7.07 11.20
C ARG A 206 -30.32 -6.74 12.70
N GLY A 207 -29.71 -5.60 13.02
CA GLY A 207 -29.42 -5.19 14.39
C GLY A 207 -28.19 -5.86 15.00
N GLU A 208 -27.40 -6.61 14.23
CA GLU A 208 -26.13 -7.19 14.68
C GLU A 208 -25.06 -6.10 14.80
N GLU A 209 -24.31 -6.16 15.90
CA GLU A 209 -23.27 -5.18 16.26
C GLU A 209 -21.90 -5.63 15.74
N PHE A 210 -21.22 -4.72 15.04
CA PHE A 210 -19.86 -4.86 14.55
C PHE A 210 -19.00 -3.78 15.19
N VAL A 211 -17.83 -4.14 15.70
CA VAL A 211 -16.84 -3.20 16.20
C VAL A 211 -15.80 -3.05 15.11
N VAL A 212 -15.95 -2.02 14.28
CA VAL A 212 -15.04 -1.79 13.16
C VAL A 212 -14.11 -0.64 13.46
N GLU A 213 -12.88 -0.76 13.00
CA GLU A 213 -11.94 0.36 12.99
C GLU A 213 -12.23 1.30 11.82
N GLY A 214 -12.10 2.60 12.07
CA GLY A 214 -12.27 3.64 11.07
C GLY A 214 -11.46 4.89 11.42
N PHE A 215 -11.38 5.80 10.47
CA PHE A 215 -10.67 7.08 10.66
C PHE A 215 -11.48 8.02 11.56
N ALA A 216 -10.91 8.40 12.69
CA ALA A 216 -11.44 9.42 13.58
C ALA A 216 -11.00 10.83 13.14
N GLY A 217 -9.77 10.93 12.65
CA GLY A 217 -9.14 12.17 12.22
C GLY A 217 -7.80 11.92 11.53
N GLY A 218 -7.21 12.97 10.95
CA GLY A 218 -6.03 12.82 10.10
C GLY A 218 -6.34 12.35 8.69
N GLY A 219 -5.32 11.84 8.01
CA GLY A 219 -5.41 11.43 6.61
C GLY A 219 -4.27 11.96 5.75
N PHE A 220 -4.49 12.02 4.44
CA PHE A 220 -3.53 12.60 3.51
C PHE A 220 -3.61 14.13 3.49
N THR A 221 -2.45 14.78 3.45
CA THR A 221 -2.38 16.15 2.90
C THR A 221 -2.63 16.11 1.39
N PRO A 222 -3.04 17.22 0.75
CA PRO A 222 -3.24 17.23 -0.71
C PRO A 222 -2.01 16.75 -1.48
N PHE A 223 -0.81 17.20 -1.06
CA PHE A 223 0.45 16.77 -1.64
C PHE A 223 0.74 15.29 -1.37
N GLY A 224 0.53 14.82 -0.14
CA GLY A 224 0.73 13.41 0.21
C GLY A 224 -0.19 12.45 -0.56
N ARG A 225 -1.43 12.88 -0.86
CA ARG A 225 -2.33 12.09 -1.71
C ARG A 225 -1.83 12.02 -3.14
N ILE A 226 -1.42 13.14 -3.72
CA ILE A 226 -0.85 13.16 -5.09
C ILE A 226 0.39 12.26 -5.14
N TRP A 227 1.27 12.34 -4.14
CA TRP A 227 2.43 11.46 -4.02
C TRP A 227 2.06 9.98 -4.00
N ALA A 228 1.08 9.59 -3.19
CA ALA A 228 0.63 8.21 -3.12
C ALA A 228 0.00 7.74 -4.45
N LEU A 229 -0.76 8.61 -5.12
CA LEU A 229 -1.35 8.32 -6.43
C LEU A 229 -0.27 8.16 -7.51
N ILE A 230 0.80 8.96 -7.49
CA ILE A 230 1.93 8.81 -8.44
C ILE A 230 2.53 7.42 -8.32
N TRP A 231 2.86 6.97 -7.11
CA TRP A 231 3.44 5.64 -6.91
C TRP A 231 2.49 4.50 -7.24
N CYS A 232 1.20 4.66 -6.93
CA CYS A 232 0.17 3.70 -7.33
C CYS A 232 0.06 3.59 -8.87
N LEU A 233 0.12 4.71 -9.58
CA LEU A 233 0.12 4.72 -11.05
C LEU A 233 1.42 4.14 -11.62
N THR A 234 2.58 4.45 -11.04
CA THR A 234 3.86 3.89 -11.46
C THR A 234 3.84 2.36 -11.38
N ASP A 235 3.37 1.82 -10.25
CA ASP A 235 3.22 0.38 -10.03
C ASP A 235 2.32 -0.28 -11.09
N GLY A 236 1.12 0.29 -11.30
CA GLY A 236 0.19 -0.18 -12.32
C GLY A 236 0.73 -0.10 -13.75
N ILE A 237 1.46 0.97 -14.10
CA ILE A 237 2.05 1.15 -15.43
C ILE A 237 3.16 0.15 -15.67
N VAL A 238 4.08 -0.03 -14.72
CA VAL A 238 5.21 -0.96 -14.88
C VAL A 238 4.70 -2.39 -15.07
N ASN A 239 3.76 -2.84 -14.24
CA ASN A 239 3.15 -4.15 -14.36
C ASN A 239 2.38 -4.33 -15.69
N SER A 240 1.69 -3.29 -16.16
CA SER A 240 1.00 -3.32 -17.47
C SER A 240 1.98 -3.42 -18.64
N VAL A 241 3.09 -2.70 -18.59
CA VAL A 241 4.14 -2.76 -19.61
C VAL A 241 4.78 -4.16 -19.65
N VAL A 242 5.13 -4.71 -18.48
CA VAL A 242 5.69 -6.08 -18.38
C VAL A 242 4.69 -7.10 -18.93
N LEU A 243 3.40 -6.98 -18.63
CA LEU A 243 2.35 -7.84 -19.17
C LEU A 243 2.31 -7.82 -20.71
N ILE A 244 2.33 -6.64 -21.32
CA ILE A 244 2.22 -6.50 -22.79
C ILE A 244 3.45 -7.10 -23.48
N TYR A 245 4.66 -6.61 -23.14
CA TYR A 245 5.90 -7.05 -23.79
C TYR A 245 6.28 -8.48 -23.40
N GLY A 246 6.05 -8.87 -22.15
CA GLY A 246 6.30 -10.22 -21.68
C GLY A 246 5.41 -11.25 -22.37
N SER A 247 4.13 -10.93 -22.61
CA SER A 247 3.24 -11.83 -23.34
C SER A 247 3.74 -12.08 -24.76
N MET A 248 4.16 -11.03 -25.47
CA MET A 248 4.76 -11.14 -26.80
C MET A 248 6.03 -12.01 -26.76
N PHE A 249 6.89 -11.79 -25.78
CA PHE A 249 8.14 -12.55 -25.65
C PHE A 249 7.92 -14.06 -25.40
N VAL A 250 6.93 -14.42 -24.57
CA VAL A 250 6.54 -15.83 -24.37
C VAL A 250 6.06 -16.45 -25.70
N LEU A 251 5.25 -15.71 -26.46
CA LEU A 251 4.66 -16.19 -27.70
C LEU A 251 5.67 -16.41 -28.82
N TYR A 252 6.69 -15.55 -28.91
CA TYR A 252 7.75 -15.63 -29.92
C TYR A 252 8.87 -16.62 -29.57
N SER A 253 8.69 -17.44 -28.54
CA SER A 253 9.68 -18.46 -28.16
C SER A 253 9.74 -19.61 -29.19
N GLY A 254 10.95 -19.84 -29.71
CA GLY A 254 11.22 -20.76 -30.82
C GLY A 254 11.39 -22.24 -30.44
N THR A 255 11.61 -22.52 -29.16
CA THR A 255 11.73 -23.89 -28.63
C THR A 255 10.91 -24.01 -27.34
N ASN A 256 10.58 -25.25 -26.94
CA ASN A 256 9.91 -25.48 -25.65
C ASN A 256 10.80 -25.08 -24.46
N GLU A 257 12.12 -25.20 -24.59
CA GLU A 257 13.08 -24.80 -23.57
C GLU A 257 13.11 -23.27 -23.41
N ASP A 258 13.27 -22.53 -24.53
CA ASP A 258 13.20 -21.07 -24.56
C ASP A 258 11.87 -20.58 -23.97
N LEU A 259 10.76 -21.23 -24.31
CA LEU A 259 9.44 -20.87 -23.82
C LEU A 259 9.35 -20.93 -22.30
N ILE A 260 9.87 -22.01 -21.69
CA ILE A 260 9.88 -22.19 -20.23
C ILE A 260 10.84 -21.17 -19.60
N LEU A 261 12.05 -21.02 -20.15
CA LEU A 261 13.04 -20.08 -19.62
C LEU A 261 12.55 -18.63 -19.67
N ASN A 262 11.90 -18.23 -20.76
CA ASN A 262 11.34 -16.90 -20.93
C ASN A 262 10.18 -16.65 -19.96
N ALA A 263 9.27 -17.61 -19.79
CA ALA A 263 8.18 -17.48 -18.83
C ALA A 263 8.68 -17.37 -17.37
N VAL A 264 9.70 -18.16 -17.00
CA VAL A 264 10.34 -18.09 -15.68
C VAL A 264 11.07 -16.76 -15.49
N ALA A 265 11.83 -16.30 -16.49
CA ALA A 265 12.56 -15.04 -16.44
C ALA A 265 11.61 -13.84 -16.27
N LEU A 266 10.48 -13.84 -16.98
CA LEU A 266 9.46 -12.79 -16.85
C LEU A 266 8.81 -12.78 -15.47
N ASN A 267 8.48 -13.95 -14.92
CA ASN A 267 7.96 -14.05 -13.55
C ASN A 267 8.99 -13.56 -12.52
N PHE A 268 10.29 -13.78 -12.76
CA PHE A 268 11.34 -13.23 -11.92
C PHE A 268 11.38 -11.70 -11.99
N ILE A 269 11.30 -11.12 -13.21
CA ILE A 269 11.30 -9.66 -13.41
C ILE A 269 10.13 -8.98 -12.68
N SER A 270 8.94 -9.59 -12.74
CA SER A 270 7.76 -9.06 -12.05
C SER A 270 7.81 -9.16 -10.53
N LYS A 271 8.76 -9.91 -9.97
CA LYS A 271 8.96 -10.04 -8.51
C LYS A 271 10.18 -9.28 -8.00
N ILE A 272 10.80 -8.44 -8.83
CA ILE A 272 11.97 -7.64 -8.42
C ILE A 272 11.61 -6.69 -7.28
N ASP A 273 10.46 -6.03 -7.36
CA ASP A 273 9.97 -5.09 -6.36
C ASP A 273 9.56 -5.78 -5.06
N ASP A 274 8.91 -6.94 -5.12
CA ASP A 274 8.65 -7.81 -3.96
C ASP A 274 9.96 -8.21 -3.27
N THR A 275 10.94 -8.67 -4.05
CA THR A 275 12.26 -9.06 -3.53
C THR A 275 12.98 -7.86 -2.92
N ALA A 276 12.89 -6.70 -3.56
CA ALA A 276 13.45 -5.45 -3.05
C ALA A 276 12.74 -4.98 -1.77
N TYR A 277 11.41 -5.10 -1.69
CA TYR A 277 10.66 -4.87 -0.46
C TYR A 277 11.15 -5.80 0.65
N ASP A 278 11.35 -7.08 0.32
CA ASP A 278 11.71 -8.06 1.32
C ASP A 278 13.11 -7.89 1.88
N PHE A 279 14.05 -7.54 0.99
CA PHE A 279 15.47 -7.42 1.31
C PHE A 279 15.85 -6.02 1.83
N LEU A 280 15.36 -4.95 1.21
CA LEU A 280 15.81 -3.58 1.48
C LEU A 280 14.97 -2.85 2.55
N ILE A 281 13.73 -3.28 2.78
CA ILE A 281 12.84 -2.62 3.75
C ILE A 281 13.00 -3.24 5.13
N THR A 282 13.30 -2.40 6.11
CA THR A 282 13.53 -2.83 7.49
C THR A 282 12.24 -3.37 8.10
N LYS A 283 12.38 -4.33 9.04
CA LYS A 283 11.23 -4.89 9.79
C LYS A 283 10.40 -3.80 10.49
N MET A 284 11.04 -2.72 10.92
CA MET A 284 10.37 -1.57 11.54
C MET A 284 9.40 -0.90 10.56
N VAL A 285 9.85 -0.61 9.34
CA VAL A 285 9.00 -0.01 8.30
C VAL A 285 7.88 -0.95 7.89
N LYS A 286 8.16 -2.26 7.75
CA LYS A 286 7.11 -3.27 7.51
C LYS A 286 6.07 -3.30 8.64
N GLY A 287 6.52 -3.17 9.89
CA GLY A 287 5.66 -3.01 11.06
C GLY A 287 4.77 -1.77 10.98
N TRP A 288 5.34 -0.62 10.64
CA TRP A 288 4.56 0.62 10.46
C TRP A 288 3.49 0.50 9.38
N ILE A 289 3.75 -0.19 8.27
CA ILE A 289 2.73 -0.43 7.23
C ILE A 289 1.63 -1.33 7.77
N ALA A 290 1.99 -2.38 8.53
CA ALA A 290 1.03 -3.29 9.12
C ALA A 290 0.18 -2.63 10.24
N GLU A 291 0.71 -1.60 10.90
CA GLU A 291 0.04 -0.80 11.94
C GLU A 291 -0.87 0.30 11.37
N LEU A 292 -0.78 0.60 10.08
CA LEU A 292 -1.71 1.53 9.44
C LEU A 292 -3.14 1.00 9.55
N PRO A 293 -4.13 1.88 9.78
CA PRO A 293 -5.51 1.48 10.04
C PRO A 293 -6.10 0.64 8.93
N GLN A 294 -6.76 -0.42 9.35
CA GLN A 294 -7.62 -1.22 8.49
C GLN A 294 -9.06 -0.73 8.66
N VAL A 295 -9.75 -0.44 7.56
CA VAL A 295 -11.13 0.04 7.65
C VAL A 295 -12.12 -1.07 7.40
N GLY A 296 -12.91 -1.34 8.44
CA GLY A 296 -13.99 -2.30 8.40
C GLY A 296 -15.25 -1.75 7.73
N LEU A 297 -15.78 -2.51 6.79
CA LEU A 297 -17.04 -2.25 6.10
C LEU A 297 -18.04 -3.35 6.42
N VAL A 298 -19.27 -2.94 6.71
CA VAL A 298 -20.36 -3.81 7.15
C VAL A 298 -21.47 -3.80 6.08
N VAL A 299 -21.94 -4.99 5.71
CA VAL A 299 -23.06 -5.16 4.78
C VAL A 299 -24.35 -4.73 5.49
N GLY A 300 -25.12 -3.85 4.84
CA GLY A 300 -26.35 -3.32 5.46
C GLY A 300 -26.10 -2.33 6.60
N ALA A 301 -24.89 -1.76 6.73
CA ALA A 301 -24.60 -0.78 7.77
C ALA A 301 -25.57 0.40 7.75
N THR A 302 -26.07 0.76 8.94
CA THR A 302 -26.87 1.97 9.17
C THR A 302 -26.09 3.26 8.92
N THR A 303 -24.78 3.24 9.19
CA THR A 303 -23.88 4.39 9.00
C THR A 303 -23.25 4.36 7.61
N GLY A 304 -23.48 5.41 6.81
CA GLY A 304 -23.00 5.49 5.42
C GLY A 304 -21.48 5.31 5.25
N LYS A 305 -20.67 5.78 6.21
CA LYS A 305 -19.19 5.67 6.16
C LYS A 305 -18.66 4.23 6.20
N HIS A 306 -19.37 3.33 6.86
CA HIS A 306 -18.99 1.93 7.01
C HIS A 306 -19.83 0.99 6.13
N ARG A 307 -20.68 1.55 5.26
CA ARG A 307 -21.59 0.75 4.45
C ARG A 307 -20.86 0.19 3.23
N VAL A 308 -20.93 -1.12 3.05
CA VAL A 308 -20.49 -1.76 1.81
C VAL A 308 -21.40 -1.33 0.66
N GLY A 309 -20.82 -0.71 -0.37
CA GLY A 309 -21.53 -0.41 -1.62
C GLY A 309 -21.91 -1.69 -2.37
N ARG A 310 -23.09 -1.71 -3.02
CA ARG A 310 -23.58 -2.89 -3.78
C ARG A 310 -22.56 -3.40 -4.79
N MET A 311 -21.89 -2.48 -5.51
CA MET A 311 -20.86 -2.85 -6.49
C MET A 311 -19.67 -3.58 -5.85
N ARG A 312 -19.20 -3.14 -4.67
CA ARG A 312 -18.11 -3.81 -3.95
C ARG A 312 -18.54 -5.19 -3.45
N LEU A 313 -19.77 -5.33 -2.95
CA LEU A 313 -20.31 -6.63 -2.54
C LEU A 313 -20.35 -7.62 -3.72
N VAL A 314 -20.88 -7.16 -4.86
CA VAL A 314 -20.91 -7.96 -6.09
C VAL A 314 -19.50 -8.29 -6.56
N SER A 315 -18.56 -7.34 -6.48
CA SER A 315 -17.16 -7.55 -6.81
C SER A 315 -16.48 -8.56 -5.88
N GLN A 316 -16.84 -8.67 -4.59
CA GLN A 316 -16.29 -9.70 -3.72
C GLN A 316 -16.81 -11.10 -4.04
N ILE A 317 -18.10 -11.23 -4.38
CA ILE A 317 -18.72 -12.53 -4.72
C ILE A 317 -18.32 -13.00 -6.11
N LEU A 318 -18.39 -12.10 -7.10
CA LEU A 318 -18.08 -12.40 -8.50
C LEU A 318 -16.61 -12.18 -8.83
N GLY A 319 -15.82 -11.55 -7.96
CA GLY A 319 -14.45 -11.12 -8.28
C GLY A 319 -13.54 -12.25 -8.70
N GLN A 320 -13.64 -13.41 -8.05
CA GLN A 320 -12.86 -14.60 -8.46
C GLN A 320 -13.26 -15.09 -9.86
N TRP A 321 -14.56 -15.10 -10.17
CA TRP A 321 -15.06 -15.46 -11.50
C TRP A 321 -14.67 -14.43 -12.55
N ILE A 322 -14.75 -13.15 -12.22
CA ILE A 322 -14.30 -12.06 -13.09
C ILE A 322 -12.81 -12.20 -13.36
N GLN A 323 -11.98 -12.53 -12.36
CA GLN A 323 -10.55 -12.77 -12.56
C GLN A 323 -10.29 -13.95 -13.51
N VAL A 324 -11.03 -15.06 -13.37
CA VAL A 324 -10.93 -16.19 -14.30
C VAL A 324 -11.33 -15.78 -15.72
N LEU A 325 -12.42 -15.04 -15.87
CA LEU A 325 -12.87 -14.54 -17.18
C LEU A 325 -11.85 -13.56 -17.78
N VAL A 326 -11.31 -12.63 -16.99
CA VAL A 326 -10.26 -11.69 -17.40
C VAL A 326 -9.01 -12.45 -17.81
N LEU A 327 -8.62 -13.50 -17.08
CA LEU A 327 -7.49 -14.35 -17.45
C LEU A 327 -7.73 -15.06 -18.79
N ILE A 328 -8.91 -15.64 -19.00
CA ILE A 328 -9.26 -16.30 -20.27
C ILE A 328 -9.23 -15.28 -21.41
N VAL A 329 -9.89 -14.12 -21.25
CA VAL A 329 -9.93 -13.06 -22.26
C VAL A 329 -8.54 -12.52 -22.54
N ALA A 330 -7.75 -12.20 -21.52
CA ALA A 330 -6.38 -11.71 -21.67
C ALA A 330 -5.51 -12.75 -22.37
N THR A 331 -5.62 -14.03 -22.00
CA THR A 331 -4.89 -15.11 -22.68
C THR A 331 -5.29 -15.22 -24.14
N LEU A 332 -6.60 -15.14 -24.45
CA LEU A 332 -7.10 -15.20 -25.83
C LEU A 332 -6.73 -13.97 -26.67
N VAL A 333 -6.70 -12.78 -26.06
CA VAL A 333 -6.30 -11.53 -26.72
C VAL A 333 -4.79 -11.52 -26.97
N CYS A 334 -4.01 -11.97 -25.99
CA CYS A 334 -2.56 -12.06 -26.12
C CYS A 334 -2.17 -13.19 -27.05
N TRP A 335 -2.92 -14.30 -27.12
CA TRP A 335 -2.70 -15.35 -28.10
C TRP A 335 -3.04 -14.80 -29.48
N PRO A 336 -2.06 -14.52 -30.37
CA PRO A 336 -2.36 -14.22 -31.76
C PRO A 336 -2.99 -15.48 -32.32
N GLY A 337 -4.33 -15.52 -32.30
CA GLY A 337 -5.10 -16.62 -32.85
C GLY A 337 -4.65 -16.75 -34.27
N THR A 338 -3.86 -17.80 -34.54
CA THR A 338 -3.62 -18.35 -35.87
C THR A 338 -3.72 -17.27 -36.93
N MET A 339 -2.66 -16.49 -37.14
CA MET A 339 -2.49 -15.85 -38.44
C MET A 339 -2.68 -16.97 -39.46
N THR A 340 -3.87 -16.90 -40.06
CA THR A 340 -4.40 -17.70 -41.15
C THR A 340 -3.33 -18.52 -41.84
N SER A 341 -3.27 -19.82 -41.50
CA SER A 341 -2.73 -20.83 -42.41
C SER A 341 -3.55 -20.86 -43.70
#